data_AF-A0A7L4YS97-F1
#
_entry.id   AF-A0A7L4YS97-F1
#
_cell.length_a   1.000
_cell.length_b   1.000
_cell.length_c   1.000
_cell.angle_alpha   90.00
_cell.angle_beta   90.00
_cell.angle_gamma   90.00
#
_symmetry.space_group_name_H-M   'P 1'
#
loop_
_entity.id
_entity.type
_entity.pdbx_description
1 polymer ?
#
loop_
_entity_poly.entity_id
_entity_poly.type
_entity_poly.pdbx_seq_one_letter_code
_entity_poly.pdbx_strand_id
1 'polypeptide(L)'
;MAHRGRSAAARSIVAWFALTGVLAALLLSLPLFGIPDATGRFVFIGLTATRGAEGLALLASVAAAIIAIGLRDRLTALPWAGMQAVYGVLATVWTFGGVRARHEEFTFDVDSAWLGSRLDSLLSDLSNVAAATVVALGAGMAAVLLNASMQSLVGAVQARRFAPIAALSPAAAWYGDKAAVLCLLAAVGVLALSAMASERGRGLAWSTSLGLLSGLLLAAGALSGFAVLTASVGMLCIYFLRRRSLMILLGGAGVLIGLLGATALGWSWPDEIGAASVAALESYQLQASVVVMSGLIAVAVAGPPLVESGRKFRGTPGWPLMLTGALMLFVGVLTRSVDTSVLAAIAPALPLLSVGCVAPPRSGGVPDGPSLPVAVLGAVSAIAAVVMSLIVFRTPLA
;
A
#
# COMPACT_ATOMS: atom_id res chain seq x y z
N MET A 1 33.01 8.62 -8.82
CA MET A 1 31.68 7.98 -8.90
C MET A 1 30.55 8.80 -8.26
N ALA A 2 30.78 9.52 -7.14
CA ALA A 2 29.74 10.36 -6.48
C ALA A 2 29.08 11.45 -7.36
N HIS A 3 29.79 11.99 -8.36
CA HIS A 3 29.25 13.02 -9.27
C HIS A 3 28.23 12.48 -10.29
N ARG A 4 28.31 11.19 -10.68
CA ARG A 4 27.34 10.56 -11.60
C ARG A 4 25.99 10.26 -10.92
N GLY A 5 25.99 10.05 -9.60
CA GLY A 5 24.77 9.81 -8.82
C GLY A 5 23.87 11.05 -8.71
N ARG A 6 24.47 12.23 -8.47
CA ARG A 6 23.70 13.48 -8.32
C ARG A 6 22.97 13.91 -9.60
N SER A 7 23.59 13.71 -10.77
CA SER A 7 22.95 14.06 -12.06
C SER A 7 21.83 13.10 -12.46
N ALA A 8 21.86 11.85 -11.98
CA ALA A 8 20.77 10.90 -12.18
C ALA A 8 19.57 11.19 -11.26
N ALA A 9 19.83 11.59 -10.01
CA ALA A 9 18.79 12.03 -9.08
C ALA A 9 18.11 13.34 -9.54
N ALA A 10 18.90 14.33 -9.99
CA ALA A 10 18.38 15.57 -10.54
C ALA A 10 17.48 15.33 -11.77
N ARG A 11 17.88 14.44 -12.69
CA ARG A 11 17.06 14.07 -13.85
C ARG A 11 15.75 13.36 -13.46
N SER A 12 15.76 12.52 -12.43
CA SER A 12 14.54 11.89 -11.90
C SER A 12 13.59 12.90 -11.29
N ILE A 13 14.11 13.88 -10.56
CA ILE A 13 13.33 14.96 -9.95
C ILE A 13 12.73 15.85 -11.04
N VAL A 14 13.48 16.19 -12.09
CA VAL A 14 12.97 16.96 -13.24
C VAL A 14 11.90 16.18 -14.01
N ALA A 15 12.10 14.89 -14.27
CA ALA A 15 11.10 14.05 -14.92
C ALA A 15 9.83 13.93 -14.07
N TRP A 16 9.98 13.85 -12.74
CA TRP A 16 8.85 13.85 -11.81
C TRP A 16 8.12 15.19 -11.82
N PHE A 17 8.83 16.33 -11.72
CA PHE A 17 8.23 17.66 -11.82
C PHE A 17 7.49 17.87 -13.15
N ALA A 18 8.04 17.36 -14.26
CA ALA A 18 7.39 17.38 -15.56
C ALA A 18 6.11 16.53 -15.56
N LEU A 19 6.13 15.32 -15.00
CA LEU A 19 4.95 14.46 -14.85
C LEU A 19 3.88 15.08 -13.95
N THR A 20 4.26 15.66 -12.82
CA THR A 20 3.32 16.37 -11.93
C THR A 20 2.82 17.67 -12.56
N GLY A 21 3.64 18.37 -13.34
CA GLY A 21 3.25 19.57 -14.07
C GLY A 21 2.26 19.25 -15.20
N VAL A 22 2.49 18.15 -15.92
CA VAL A 22 1.55 17.62 -16.93
C VAL A 22 0.26 17.13 -16.27
N LEU A 23 0.34 16.45 -15.12
CA LEU A 23 -0.84 16.07 -14.34
C LEU A 23 -1.62 17.31 -13.89
N ALA A 24 -0.94 18.32 -13.33
CA ALA A 24 -1.56 19.56 -12.91
C ALA A 24 -2.21 20.28 -14.10
N ALA A 25 -1.52 20.36 -15.24
CA ALA A 25 -2.07 20.95 -16.47
C ALA A 25 -3.28 20.15 -17.00
N LEU A 26 -3.23 18.81 -16.97
CA LEU A 26 -4.34 17.94 -17.36
C LEU A 26 -5.56 18.11 -16.45
N LEU A 27 -5.33 18.13 -15.13
CA LEU A 27 -6.36 18.37 -14.11
C LEU A 27 -6.94 19.79 -14.20
N LEU A 28 -6.13 20.79 -14.58
CA LEU A 28 -6.57 22.16 -14.84
C LEU A 28 -7.26 22.31 -16.21
N SER A 29 -7.01 21.41 -17.17
CA SER A 29 -7.61 21.43 -18.52
C SER A 29 -8.91 20.62 -18.63
N LEU A 30 -9.17 19.71 -17.70
CA LEU A 30 -10.49 19.09 -17.54
C LEU A 30 -11.46 20.17 -17.02
N PRO A 31 -12.69 20.27 -17.54
CA PRO A 31 -13.67 21.27 -17.13
C PRO A 31 -14.28 20.93 -15.75
N LEU A 32 -13.44 20.74 -14.74
CA LEU A 32 -13.81 20.49 -13.35
C LEU A 32 -13.69 21.73 -12.46
N PHE A 33 -13.22 22.85 -12.99
CA PHE A 33 -13.15 24.11 -12.26
C PHE A 33 -14.30 25.04 -12.65
N GLY A 34 -15.43 24.82 -11.99
CA GLY A 34 -16.53 25.78 -11.95
C GLY A 34 -17.91 25.14 -11.90
N ILE A 35 -18.21 24.34 -10.87
CA ILE A 35 -19.60 24.30 -10.41
C ILE A 35 -19.72 25.48 -9.43
N PRO A 36 -20.33 26.60 -9.83
CA PRO A 36 -20.67 27.63 -8.86
C PRO A 36 -21.55 26.96 -7.80
N ASP A 37 -21.23 27.20 -6.53
CA ASP A 37 -22.21 27.01 -5.47
C ASP A 37 -23.48 27.79 -5.87
N ALA A 38 -24.66 27.51 -5.31
CA ALA A 38 -25.91 28.20 -5.66
C ALA A 38 -25.85 29.74 -5.48
N THR A 39 -24.75 30.25 -4.93
CA THR A 39 -24.41 31.65 -4.71
C THR A 39 -23.21 32.18 -5.52
N GLY A 40 -22.58 31.39 -6.38
CA GLY A 40 -21.54 31.85 -7.32
C GLY A 40 -20.16 32.20 -6.71
N ARG A 41 -19.84 31.73 -5.51
CA ARG A 41 -18.56 32.00 -4.85
C ARG A 41 -17.54 30.87 -5.05
N PHE A 42 -16.36 31.23 -5.56
CA PHE A 42 -15.18 30.36 -5.53
C PHE A 42 -14.63 30.27 -4.10
N VAL A 43 -14.90 29.17 -3.41
CA VAL A 43 -14.34 28.93 -2.08
C VAL A 43 -12.96 28.27 -2.26
N PHE A 44 -11.90 28.93 -1.82
CA PHE A 44 -10.59 28.31 -1.65
C PHE A 44 -10.65 27.38 -0.42
N ILE A 45 -10.86 26.09 -0.65
CA ILE A 45 -11.18 25.06 0.38
C ILE A 45 -10.03 24.80 1.37
N GLY A 46 -8.83 25.34 1.13
CA GLY A 46 -7.63 25.06 1.92
C GLY A 46 -7.63 25.53 3.38
N LEU A 47 -8.54 26.42 3.79
CA LEU A 47 -8.55 26.99 5.15
C LEU A 47 -9.85 26.71 5.94
N THR A 48 -10.96 26.40 5.29
CA THR A 48 -12.24 26.11 5.97
C THR A 48 -12.35 24.65 6.42
N ALA A 49 -11.58 23.73 5.83
CA ALA A 49 -11.48 22.33 6.25
C ALA A 49 -10.75 22.12 7.60
N THR A 50 -10.21 23.19 8.21
CA THR A 50 -9.49 23.12 9.49
C THR A 50 -10.37 23.27 10.72
N ARG A 51 -11.68 23.50 10.57
CA ARG A 51 -12.61 23.62 11.70
C ARG A 51 -13.25 22.28 12.04
N GLY A 52 -13.06 21.81 13.27
CA GLY A 52 -13.69 20.58 13.79
C GLY A 52 -12.76 19.36 13.84
N ALA A 53 -13.34 18.18 14.03
CA ALA A 53 -12.60 16.94 14.26
C ALA A 53 -11.75 16.48 13.06
N GLU A 54 -12.13 16.83 11.83
CA GLU A 54 -11.36 16.56 10.60
C GLU A 54 -10.04 17.35 10.55
N GLY A 55 -10.08 18.63 10.89
CA GLY A 55 -8.88 19.48 10.92
C GLY A 55 -7.85 18.98 11.92
N LEU A 56 -8.31 18.54 13.10
CA LEU A 56 -7.43 17.92 14.11
C LEU A 56 -6.81 16.62 13.60
N ALA A 57 -7.56 15.79 12.87
CA ALA A 57 -7.08 14.54 12.32
C ALA A 57 -6.01 14.77 11.23
N LEU A 58 -6.22 15.76 10.36
CA LEU A 58 -5.23 16.17 9.35
C LEU A 58 -3.95 16.72 10.01
N LEU A 59 -4.09 17.56 11.04
CA LEU A 59 -2.96 18.09 11.81
C LEU A 59 -2.16 16.96 12.48
N ALA A 60 -2.83 15.92 12.99
CA ALA A 60 -2.17 14.76 13.54
C ALA A 60 -1.35 13.98 12.48
N SER A 61 -1.88 13.80 11.27
CA SER A 61 -1.12 13.21 10.15
C SER A 61 0.10 14.05 9.78
N VAL A 62 -0.07 15.37 9.64
CA VAL A 62 1.05 16.28 9.32
C VAL A 62 2.11 16.24 10.43
N ALA A 63 1.70 16.25 11.70
CA ALA A 63 2.62 16.12 12.83
C ALA A 63 3.37 14.77 12.80
N ALA A 64 2.69 13.66 12.52
CA ALA A 64 3.32 12.35 12.36
C ALA A 64 4.38 12.35 11.24
N ALA A 65 4.09 12.97 10.10
CA ALA A 65 5.05 13.13 9.01
C ALA A 65 6.27 13.97 9.41
N ILE A 66 6.04 15.11 10.09
CA ILE A 66 7.12 15.97 10.59
C ILE A 66 8.00 15.22 11.59
N ILE A 67 7.40 14.45 12.51
CA ILE A 67 8.14 13.64 13.50
C ILE A 67 8.96 12.55 12.80
N ALA A 68 8.34 11.79 11.88
CA ALA A 68 8.99 10.71 11.14
C ALA A 68 10.20 11.19 10.31
N ILE A 69 10.09 12.37 9.69
CA ILE A 69 11.16 12.94 8.84
C ILE A 69 12.18 13.69 9.70
N GLY A 70 11.72 14.58 10.57
CA GLY A 70 12.56 15.47 11.38
C GLY A 70 13.37 14.74 12.44
N LEU A 71 12.86 13.64 12.99
CA LEU A 71 13.57 12.81 13.97
C LEU A 71 14.14 11.52 13.36
N ARG A 72 14.16 11.37 12.03
CA ARG A 72 14.59 10.15 11.33
C ARG A 72 15.90 9.57 11.87
N ASP A 73 16.93 10.39 12.03
CA ASP A 73 18.26 9.92 12.45
C ASP A 73 18.23 9.36 13.88
N ARG A 74 17.45 10.00 14.78
CA ARG A 74 17.26 9.52 16.15
C ARG A 74 16.40 8.26 16.18
N LEU A 75 15.31 8.23 15.42
CA LEU A 75 14.39 7.09 15.35
C LEU A 75 15.05 5.85 14.75
N THR A 76 15.89 6.02 13.72
CA THR A 76 16.64 4.92 13.10
C THR A 76 17.81 4.44 13.95
N ALA A 77 18.25 5.21 14.96
CA ALA A 77 19.24 4.78 15.94
C ALA A 77 18.64 3.94 17.09
N LEU A 78 17.32 3.92 17.26
CA LEU A 78 16.66 3.14 18.31
C LEU A 78 16.93 1.63 18.18
N PRO A 79 16.80 0.86 19.26
CA PRO A 79 16.69 -0.59 19.18
C PRO A 79 15.62 -0.99 18.17
N TRP A 80 15.82 -2.10 17.47
CA TRP A 80 14.96 -2.51 16.34
C TRP A 80 13.47 -2.52 16.71
N ALA A 81 13.12 -3.10 17.86
CA ALA A 81 11.74 -3.15 18.35
C ALA A 81 11.18 -1.75 18.63
N GLY A 82 11.96 -0.86 19.24
CA GLY A 82 11.56 0.52 19.50
C GLY A 82 11.34 1.31 18.20
N MET A 83 12.20 1.14 17.21
CA MET A 83 12.04 1.75 15.89
C MET A 83 10.75 1.27 15.21
N GLN A 84 10.48 -0.04 15.21
CA GLN A 84 9.26 -0.62 14.62
C GLN A 84 8.00 -0.13 15.32
N ALA A 85 8.01 -0.09 16.65
CA ALA A 85 6.88 0.42 17.43
C ALA A 85 6.59 1.89 17.08
N VAL A 86 7.62 2.75 17.05
CA VAL A 86 7.43 4.17 16.74
C VAL A 86 6.94 4.38 15.31
N TYR A 87 7.55 3.74 14.30
CA TYR A 87 7.08 3.89 12.92
C TYR A 87 5.72 3.23 12.67
N GLY A 88 5.39 2.14 13.37
CA GLY A 88 4.05 1.56 13.35
C GLY A 88 3.00 2.52 13.89
N VAL A 89 3.26 3.18 15.03
CA VAL A 89 2.39 4.22 15.59
C VAL A 89 2.26 5.40 14.63
N LEU A 90 3.37 5.88 14.06
CA LEU A 90 3.35 6.99 13.10
C LEU A 90 2.53 6.64 11.85
N ALA A 91 2.65 5.43 11.34
CA ALA A 91 1.86 4.92 10.22
C ALA A 91 0.36 4.84 10.58
N THR A 92 0.03 4.40 11.79
CA THR A 92 -1.35 4.39 12.30
C THR A 92 -1.90 5.81 12.41
N VAL A 93 -1.21 6.75 13.04
CA VAL A 93 -1.66 8.15 13.15
C VAL A 93 -1.82 8.78 11.76
N TRP A 94 -0.85 8.55 10.87
CA TRP A 94 -0.86 9.04 9.50
C TRP A 94 -2.11 8.53 8.73
N THR A 95 -2.37 7.23 8.78
CA THR A 95 -3.52 6.58 8.14
C THR A 95 -4.84 7.07 8.74
N PHE A 96 -4.93 7.14 10.07
CA PHE A 96 -6.14 7.56 10.78
C PHE A 96 -6.58 8.96 10.35
N GLY A 97 -5.64 9.91 10.31
CA GLY A 97 -5.97 11.27 9.88
C GLY A 97 -6.32 11.36 8.40
N GLY A 98 -5.68 10.54 7.54
CA GLY A 98 -6.03 10.44 6.12
C GLY A 98 -7.45 9.92 5.90
N VAL A 99 -7.80 8.81 6.54
CA VAL A 99 -9.15 8.20 6.47
C VAL A 99 -10.21 9.15 7.00
N ARG A 100 -9.95 9.83 8.14
CA ARG A 100 -10.92 10.77 8.74
C ARG A 100 -11.13 12.02 7.90
N ALA A 101 -10.08 12.53 7.26
CA ALA A 101 -10.18 13.72 6.42
C ALA A 101 -11.03 13.47 5.17
N ARG A 102 -10.99 12.26 4.59
CA ARG A 102 -11.62 11.97 3.29
C ARG A 102 -13.14 11.96 3.27
N HIS A 103 -13.81 11.76 4.41
CA HIS A 103 -15.29 11.78 4.47
C HIS A 103 -15.96 10.93 3.38
N GLU A 104 -15.36 9.81 2.97
CA GLU A 104 -16.01 8.88 2.04
C GLU A 104 -17.18 8.24 2.81
N GLU A 105 -18.41 8.47 2.34
CA GLU A 105 -19.52 7.56 2.63
C GLU A 105 -19.09 6.19 2.11
N PHE A 106 -19.01 5.23 3.02
CA PHE A 106 -18.65 3.86 2.75
C PHE A 106 -19.76 3.24 1.88
N THR A 107 -19.68 3.43 0.56
CA THR A 107 -20.64 2.84 -0.37
C THR A 107 -20.23 1.41 -0.67
N PHE A 108 -21.12 0.51 -0.24
CA PHE A 108 -21.12 -0.93 -0.44
C PHE A 108 -21.32 -1.29 -1.91
N ASP A 109 -21.05 -2.56 -2.22
CA ASP A 109 -21.10 -3.20 -3.56
C ASP A 109 -19.82 -2.88 -4.38
N VAL A 110 -18.95 -3.80 -4.81
CA VAL A 110 -19.14 -5.19 -5.29
C VAL A 110 -17.89 -6.09 -5.16
N ASP A 111 -16.71 -5.62 -4.72
CA ASP A 111 -15.44 -6.30 -5.11
C ASP A 111 -14.71 -7.13 -4.03
N SER A 112 -15.34 -7.44 -2.88
CA SER A 112 -14.69 -8.22 -1.81
C SER A 112 -15.18 -9.68 -1.80
N ALA A 113 -14.24 -10.63 -1.82
CA ALA A 113 -14.55 -12.06 -1.70
C ALA A 113 -15.18 -12.37 -0.32
N TRP A 114 -15.78 -13.55 -0.16
CA TRP A 114 -16.52 -13.97 1.05
C TRP A 114 -16.03 -13.45 2.42
N LEU A 115 -14.73 -13.49 2.73
CA LEU A 115 -14.22 -13.00 4.02
C LEU A 115 -14.13 -11.48 4.05
N GLY A 116 -13.78 -10.87 2.92
CA GLY A 116 -13.70 -9.43 2.75
C GLY A 116 -15.07 -8.78 2.95
N SER A 117 -16.13 -9.35 2.38
CA SER A 117 -17.50 -8.83 2.53
C SER A 117 -18.00 -8.94 3.97
N ARG A 118 -17.67 -10.04 4.66
CA ARG A 118 -17.97 -10.22 6.09
C ARG A 118 -17.20 -9.25 6.98
N LEU A 119 -15.92 -9.01 6.71
CA LEU A 119 -15.12 -8.06 7.47
C LEU A 119 -15.60 -6.63 7.23
N ASP A 120 -15.97 -6.32 5.99
CA ASP A 120 -16.54 -5.04 5.65
C ASP A 120 -17.87 -4.79 6.36
N SER A 121 -18.78 -5.79 6.39
CA SER A 121 -20.04 -5.71 7.14
C SER A 121 -19.81 -5.50 8.65
N LEU A 122 -18.81 -6.17 9.22
CA LEU A 122 -18.47 -5.96 10.64
C LEU A 122 -17.94 -4.54 10.89
N LEU A 123 -17.15 -4.00 9.96
CA LEU A 123 -16.61 -2.65 10.06
C LEU A 123 -17.64 -1.57 9.77
N SER A 124 -18.74 -1.88 9.07
CA SER A 124 -19.86 -0.95 8.89
C SER A 124 -20.76 -0.84 10.10
N ASP A 125 -20.86 -1.90 10.89
CA ASP A 125 -21.62 -1.88 12.14
C ASP A 125 -20.94 -1.04 13.24
N LEU A 126 -19.66 -0.71 13.05
CA LEU A 126 -18.88 0.13 13.96
C LEU A 126 -19.12 1.63 13.68
N SER A 127 -18.96 2.45 14.72
CA SER A 127 -18.85 3.90 14.52
C SER A 127 -17.71 4.25 13.55
N ASN A 128 -17.87 5.32 12.77
CA ASN A 128 -16.85 5.79 11.82
C ASN A 128 -15.46 5.97 12.44
N VAL A 129 -15.39 6.36 13.72
CA VAL A 129 -14.12 6.50 14.45
C VAL A 129 -13.49 5.15 14.76
N ALA A 130 -14.30 4.19 15.22
CA ALA A 130 -13.82 2.83 15.50
C ALA A 130 -13.36 2.12 14.23
N ALA A 131 -14.13 2.21 13.14
CA ALA A 131 -13.75 1.66 11.84
C ALA A 131 -12.42 2.27 11.34
N ALA A 132 -12.30 3.60 11.35
CA ALA A 132 -11.05 4.29 10.97
C ALA A 132 -9.85 3.87 11.84
N THR A 133 -10.08 3.60 13.13
CA THR A 133 -9.03 3.14 14.05
C THR A 133 -8.55 1.74 13.68
N VAL A 134 -9.46 0.81 13.37
CA VAL A 134 -9.11 -0.55 12.95
C VAL A 134 -8.30 -0.54 11.65
N VAL A 135 -8.75 0.25 10.66
CA VAL A 135 -8.05 0.44 9.37
C VAL A 135 -6.65 1.01 9.61
N ALA A 136 -6.53 2.03 10.46
CA ALA A 136 -5.25 2.65 10.80
C ALA A 136 -4.29 1.71 11.54
N LEU A 137 -4.80 0.87 12.45
CA LEU A 137 -4.00 -0.15 13.12
C LEU A 137 -3.51 -1.22 12.14
N GLY A 138 -4.38 -1.65 11.22
CA GLY A 138 -4.04 -2.57 10.14
C GLY A 138 -2.93 -2.02 9.24
N ALA A 139 -3.00 -0.76 8.85
CA ALA A 139 -1.98 -0.10 8.04
C ALA A 139 -0.64 0.04 8.79
N GLY A 140 -0.69 0.39 10.09
CA GLY A 140 0.51 0.43 10.93
C GLY A 140 1.18 -0.93 11.06
N MET A 141 0.39 -1.99 11.26
CA MET A 141 0.90 -3.36 11.29
C MET A 141 1.46 -3.79 9.92
N ALA A 142 0.81 -3.41 8.83
CA ALA A 142 1.30 -3.69 7.48
C ALA A 142 2.66 -3.03 7.22
N ALA A 143 2.85 -1.78 7.66
CA ALA A 143 4.14 -1.09 7.57
C ALA A 143 5.24 -1.83 8.37
N VAL A 144 4.93 -2.30 9.58
CA VAL A 144 5.87 -3.08 10.41
C VAL A 144 6.25 -4.41 9.75
N LEU A 145 5.27 -5.16 9.26
CA LEU A 145 5.48 -6.46 8.60
C LEU A 145 6.26 -6.30 7.29
N LEU A 146 5.94 -5.28 6.49
CA LEU A 146 6.71 -4.95 5.29
C LEU A 146 8.15 -4.59 5.62
N ASN A 147 8.38 -3.85 6.71
CA ASN A 147 9.73 -3.51 7.14
C ASN A 147 10.48 -4.73 7.72
N ALA A 148 9.79 -5.67 8.36
CA ALA A 148 10.36 -6.94 8.81
C ALA A 148 10.75 -7.84 7.62
N SER A 149 9.92 -7.93 6.58
CA SER A 149 10.26 -8.66 5.35
C SER A 149 11.48 -8.04 4.67
N MET A 150 11.56 -6.70 4.65
CA MET A 150 12.73 -5.96 4.18
C MET A 150 13.99 -6.24 4.98
N GLN A 151 13.92 -6.27 6.30
CA GLN A 151 15.05 -6.63 7.15
C GLN A 151 15.58 -8.02 6.81
N SER A 152 14.67 -8.98 6.66
CA SER A 152 15.04 -10.36 6.37
C SER A 152 15.66 -10.50 4.98
N LEU A 153 15.10 -9.86 3.96
CA LEU A 153 15.55 -10.01 2.57
C LEU A 153 16.77 -9.15 2.22
N VAL A 154 16.79 -7.92 2.73
CA VAL A 154 17.72 -6.87 2.28
C VAL A 154 18.71 -6.45 3.37
N GLY A 155 18.43 -6.78 4.64
CA GLY A 155 19.28 -6.49 5.79
C GLY A 155 18.82 -5.29 6.61
N ALA A 156 19.29 -5.24 7.86
CA ALA A 156 18.82 -4.29 8.87
C ALA A 156 19.05 -2.81 8.51
N VAL A 157 20.19 -2.47 7.91
CA VAL A 157 20.51 -1.08 7.55
C VAL A 157 19.49 -0.51 6.55
N GLN A 158 19.09 -1.32 5.57
CA GLN A 158 18.15 -0.91 4.54
C GLN A 158 16.73 -0.88 5.06
N ALA A 159 16.35 -1.83 5.90
CA ALA A 159 15.05 -1.79 6.57
C ALA A 159 14.91 -0.54 7.48
N ARG A 160 15.95 -0.17 8.23
CA ARG A 160 15.96 1.09 9.01
C ARG A 160 15.73 2.32 8.12
N ARG A 161 16.34 2.35 6.93
CA ARG A 161 16.18 3.43 5.96
C ARG A 161 14.82 3.43 5.26
N PHE A 162 14.18 2.27 5.15
CA PHE A 162 12.87 2.08 4.53
C PHE A 162 11.70 2.36 5.48
N ALA A 163 11.89 2.17 6.78
CA ALA A 163 10.86 2.41 7.82
C ALA A 163 10.06 3.73 7.66
N PRO A 164 10.68 4.92 7.46
CA PRO A 164 9.92 6.16 7.27
C PRO A 164 9.10 6.17 5.97
N ILE A 165 9.58 5.53 4.90
CA ILE A 165 8.89 5.47 3.61
C ILE A 165 7.68 4.53 3.71
N ALA A 166 7.84 3.41 4.41
CA ALA A 166 6.74 2.49 4.69
C ALA A 166 5.67 3.16 5.56
N ALA A 167 6.09 3.89 6.61
CA ALA A 167 5.19 4.52 7.56
C ALA A 167 4.41 5.70 6.96
N LEU A 168 5.08 6.51 6.14
CA LEU A 168 4.48 7.66 5.46
C LEU A 168 4.08 7.33 4.02
N SER A 169 3.84 6.06 3.72
CA SER A 169 3.48 5.68 2.35
C SER A 169 2.22 6.45 1.95
N PRO A 170 2.20 7.09 0.77
CA PRO A 170 1.02 7.80 0.30
C PRO A 170 -0.22 6.89 0.20
N ALA A 171 0.00 5.58 0.03
CA ALA A 171 -1.06 4.58 0.07
C ALA A 171 -1.85 4.57 1.39
N ALA A 172 -1.21 4.94 2.50
CA ALA A 172 -1.83 5.05 3.81
C ALA A 172 -2.91 6.12 3.89
N ALA A 173 -2.82 7.16 3.06
CA ALA A 173 -3.87 8.15 2.95
C ALA A 173 -5.07 7.69 2.12
N TRP A 174 -4.92 6.62 1.35
CA TRP A 174 -5.88 6.16 0.34
C TRP A 174 -6.50 4.79 0.62
N TYR A 175 -6.22 4.26 1.81
CA TYR A 175 -6.85 3.09 2.40
C TYR A 175 -8.32 3.32 2.82
N GLY A 176 -9.04 4.24 2.16
CA GLY A 176 -10.45 4.54 2.46
C GLY A 176 -11.37 3.34 2.27
N ASP A 177 -10.97 2.41 1.40
CA ASP A 177 -11.63 1.13 1.18
C ASP A 177 -11.16 0.10 2.23
N LYS A 178 -12.03 -0.23 3.19
CA LYS A 178 -11.72 -1.04 4.40
C LYS A 178 -11.08 -2.38 4.05
N ALA A 179 -11.52 -3.01 2.96
CA ALA A 179 -11.00 -4.27 2.45
C ALA A 179 -9.56 -4.15 1.91
N ALA A 180 -9.16 -2.98 1.39
CA ALA A 180 -7.84 -2.77 0.79
C ALA A 180 -6.70 -2.86 1.81
N VAL A 181 -6.92 -2.39 3.05
CA VAL A 181 -5.92 -2.53 4.14
C VAL A 181 -5.75 -3.98 4.55
N LEU A 182 -6.85 -4.73 4.63
CA LEU A 182 -6.79 -6.15 4.96
C LEU A 182 -6.04 -6.94 3.89
N CYS A 183 -6.32 -6.65 2.61
CA CYS A 183 -5.59 -7.21 1.49
C CYS A 183 -4.09 -6.91 1.57
N LEU A 184 -3.73 -5.65 1.85
CA LEU A 184 -2.33 -5.28 2.04
C LEU A 184 -1.71 -6.01 3.23
N LEU A 185 -2.36 -5.97 4.38
CA LEU A 185 -1.89 -6.57 5.63
C LEU A 185 -1.66 -8.07 5.46
N ALA A 186 -2.59 -8.77 4.81
CA ALA A 186 -2.45 -10.18 4.46
C ALA A 186 -1.28 -10.38 3.50
N ALA A 187 -1.18 -9.61 2.41
CA ALA A 187 -0.08 -9.74 1.44
C ALA A 187 1.30 -9.52 2.08
N VAL A 188 1.50 -8.44 2.84
CA VAL A 188 2.79 -8.18 3.52
C VAL A 188 3.03 -9.14 4.67
N GLY A 189 1.98 -9.63 5.33
CA GLY A 189 2.08 -10.66 6.35
C GLY A 189 2.56 -11.98 5.77
N VAL A 190 2.02 -12.42 4.64
CA VAL A 190 2.49 -13.59 3.90
C VAL A 190 3.98 -13.43 3.59
N LEU A 191 4.37 -12.31 2.98
CA LEU A 191 5.76 -12.04 2.60
C LEU A 191 6.71 -11.99 3.82
N ALA A 192 6.27 -11.38 4.93
CA ALA A 192 7.04 -11.32 6.17
C ALA A 192 7.22 -12.70 6.80
N LEU A 193 6.15 -13.48 6.94
CA LEU A 193 6.19 -14.83 7.47
C LEU A 193 7.05 -15.73 6.59
N SER A 194 6.93 -15.66 5.26
CA SER A 194 7.75 -16.42 4.33
C SER A 194 9.24 -16.03 4.40
N ALA A 195 9.55 -14.74 4.51
CA ALA A 195 10.92 -14.28 4.68
C ALA A 195 11.52 -14.76 6.01
N MET A 196 10.77 -14.67 7.11
CA MET A 196 11.19 -15.12 8.44
C MET A 196 11.31 -16.66 8.55
N ALA A 197 10.40 -17.41 7.93
CA ALA A 197 10.44 -18.87 7.84
C ALA A 197 11.73 -19.35 7.17
N SER A 198 12.23 -18.57 6.22
CA SER A 198 13.37 -18.92 5.39
C SER A 198 14.71 -18.48 5.97
N GLU A 199 14.77 -17.87 7.15
CA GLU A 199 16.04 -17.43 7.75
C GLU A 199 16.96 -18.62 8.09
N ARG A 200 18.28 -18.37 8.07
CA ARG A 200 19.28 -19.38 8.46
C ARG A 200 19.47 -19.32 9.98
N GLY A 201 19.70 -20.46 10.61
CA GLY A 201 19.99 -20.55 12.04
C GLY A 201 18.77 -20.56 12.97
N ARG A 202 17.55 -20.64 12.42
CA ARG A 202 16.33 -20.88 13.22
C ARG A 202 15.99 -22.37 13.26
N GLY A 203 15.40 -22.80 14.37
CA GLY A 203 14.99 -24.19 14.57
C GLY A 203 13.95 -24.64 13.54
N LEU A 204 13.98 -25.94 13.18
CA LEU A 204 13.08 -26.49 12.15
C LEU A 204 11.61 -26.22 12.48
N ALA A 205 11.18 -26.47 13.72
CA ALA A 205 9.80 -26.25 14.17
C ALA A 205 9.32 -24.79 14.02
N TRP A 206 10.23 -23.82 14.22
CA TRP A 206 9.92 -22.41 14.03
C TRP A 206 9.74 -22.08 12.55
N SER A 207 10.66 -22.53 11.70
CA SER A 207 10.55 -22.31 10.26
C SER A 207 9.32 -22.99 9.68
N THR A 208 9.01 -24.23 10.09
CA THR A 208 7.86 -24.98 9.58
C THR A 208 6.53 -24.35 9.98
N SER A 209 6.38 -23.93 11.24
CA SER A 209 5.18 -23.24 11.71
C SER A 209 4.95 -21.92 10.96
N LEU A 210 6.00 -21.11 10.76
CA LEU A 210 5.89 -19.88 9.96
C LEU A 210 5.56 -20.17 8.48
N GLY A 211 6.12 -21.22 7.90
CA GLY A 211 5.82 -21.66 6.54
C GLY A 211 4.33 -22.03 6.39
N LEU A 212 3.81 -22.83 7.32
CA LEU A 212 2.38 -23.19 7.37
C LEU A 212 1.48 -21.97 7.56
N LEU A 213 1.82 -21.10 8.53
CA LEU A 213 1.08 -19.88 8.84
C LEU A 213 1.05 -18.91 7.64
N SER A 214 2.15 -18.81 6.88
CA SER A 214 2.15 -17.98 5.67
C SER A 214 1.17 -18.50 4.62
N GLY A 215 1.00 -19.82 4.50
CA GLY A 215 0.01 -20.43 3.62
C GLY A 215 -1.42 -20.22 4.10
N LEU A 216 -1.68 -20.39 5.40
CA LEU A 216 -2.98 -20.12 6.00
C LEU A 216 -3.39 -18.65 5.83
N LEU A 217 -2.45 -17.73 6.05
CA LEU A 217 -2.68 -16.30 5.87
C LEU A 217 -2.90 -15.93 4.41
N LEU A 218 -2.23 -16.61 3.47
CA LEU A 218 -2.47 -16.46 2.04
C LEU A 218 -3.87 -16.92 1.65
N ALA A 219 -4.35 -18.05 2.20
CA ALA A 219 -5.73 -18.50 1.99
C ALA A 219 -6.74 -17.50 2.57
N ALA A 220 -6.55 -17.07 3.82
CA ALA A 220 -7.40 -16.04 4.43
C ALA A 220 -7.42 -14.74 3.62
N GLY A 221 -6.24 -14.31 3.13
CA GLY A 221 -6.11 -13.13 2.27
C GLY A 221 -6.78 -13.31 0.91
N ALA A 222 -6.68 -14.49 0.29
CA ALA A 222 -7.37 -14.81 -0.95
C ALA A 222 -8.90 -14.74 -0.80
N LEU A 223 -9.41 -15.19 0.35
CA LEU A 223 -10.83 -15.07 0.71
C LEU A 223 -11.24 -13.61 1.00
N SER A 224 -10.29 -12.71 1.28
CA SER A 224 -10.57 -11.28 1.40
C SER A 224 -10.54 -10.53 0.06
N GLY A 225 -9.68 -10.97 -0.87
CA GLY A 225 -9.60 -10.38 -2.21
C GLY A 225 -8.60 -11.09 -3.11
N PHE A 226 -8.95 -11.22 -4.39
CA PHE A 226 -8.16 -11.93 -5.39
C PHE A 226 -6.75 -11.35 -5.59
N ALA A 227 -6.57 -10.04 -5.39
CA ALA A 227 -5.27 -9.38 -5.50
C ALA A 227 -4.24 -9.97 -4.52
N VAL A 228 -4.65 -10.49 -3.36
CA VAL A 228 -3.75 -11.10 -2.37
C VAL A 228 -3.12 -12.39 -2.87
N LEU A 229 -3.75 -13.10 -3.80
CA LEU A 229 -3.18 -14.31 -4.41
C LEU A 229 -1.83 -14.03 -5.07
N THR A 230 -1.56 -12.79 -5.49
CA THR A 230 -0.27 -12.38 -6.06
C THR A 230 0.88 -12.43 -5.04
N ALA A 231 0.59 -12.42 -3.74
CA ALA A 231 1.57 -12.65 -2.67
C ALA A 231 2.13 -14.08 -2.71
N SER A 232 1.39 -15.05 -3.27
CA SER A 232 1.90 -16.40 -3.51
C SER A 232 3.14 -16.43 -4.39
N VAL A 233 3.19 -15.57 -5.41
CA VAL A 233 4.34 -15.46 -6.32
C VAL A 233 5.55 -14.93 -5.55
N GLY A 234 5.38 -13.87 -4.76
CA GLY A 234 6.46 -13.34 -3.92
C GLY A 234 6.94 -14.34 -2.88
N MET A 235 6.03 -15.04 -2.23
CA MET A 235 6.31 -16.14 -1.30
C MET A 235 7.14 -17.26 -1.96
N LEU A 236 6.72 -17.73 -3.14
CA LEU A 236 7.46 -18.72 -3.93
C LEU A 236 8.85 -18.20 -4.30
N CYS A 237 8.96 -16.97 -4.79
CA CYS A 237 10.24 -16.35 -5.11
C CYS A 237 11.17 -16.31 -3.89
N ILE A 238 10.66 -15.95 -2.71
CA ILE A 238 11.45 -15.94 -1.45
C ILE A 238 11.95 -17.35 -1.11
N TYR A 239 11.10 -18.37 -1.20
CA TYR A 239 11.46 -19.75 -0.91
C TYR A 239 12.48 -20.32 -1.89
N PHE A 240 12.33 -20.02 -3.19
CA PHE A 240 13.29 -20.41 -4.22
C PHE A 240 14.64 -19.71 -4.04
N LEU A 241 14.64 -18.40 -3.80
CA LEU A 241 15.87 -17.63 -3.58
C LEU A 241 16.70 -18.19 -2.43
N ARG A 242 16.05 -18.71 -1.39
CA ARG A 242 16.70 -19.29 -0.22
C ARG A 242 16.84 -20.82 -0.26
N ARG A 243 16.45 -21.46 -1.38
CA ARG A 243 16.53 -22.91 -1.61
C ARG A 243 15.83 -23.74 -0.53
N ARG A 244 14.63 -23.33 -0.09
CA ARG A 244 13.86 -23.99 0.98
C ARG A 244 12.64 -24.73 0.44
N SER A 245 12.86 -25.87 -0.24
CA SER A 245 11.77 -26.68 -0.84
C SER A 245 10.71 -27.13 0.18
N LEU A 246 11.12 -27.49 1.41
CA LEU A 246 10.19 -27.88 2.47
C LEU A 246 9.20 -26.75 2.84
N MET A 247 9.62 -25.48 2.77
CA MET A 247 8.73 -24.35 3.06
C MET A 247 7.70 -24.13 1.94
N ILE A 248 8.02 -24.51 0.70
CA ILE A 248 7.06 -24.50 -0.41
C ILE A 248 5.94 -25.50 -0.12
N LEU A 249 6.30 -26.72 0.30
CA LEU A 249 5.32 -27.76 0.65
C LEU A 249 4.44 -27.32 1.83
N LEU A 250 5.02 -26.78 2.89
CA LEU A 250 4.26 -26.33 4.06
C LEU A 250 3.40 -25.10 3.77
N GLY A 251 3.90 -24.18 2.95
CA GLY A 251 3.10 -23.06 2.45
C GLY A 251 1.89 -23.54 1.65
N GLY A 252 2.10 -24.48 0.73
CA GLY A 252 1.02 -25.12 -0.03
C GLY A 252 0.04 -25.88 0.87
N ALA A 253 0.53 -26.62 1.87
CA ALA A 253 -0.30 -27.31 2.84
C ALA A 253 -1.14 -26.31 3.67
N GLY A 254 -0.55 -25.20 4.11
CA GLY A 254 -1.29 -24.14 4.81
C GLY A 254 -2.40 -23.54 3.96
N VAL A 255 -2.14 -23.27 2.67
CA VAL A 255 -3.17 -22.80 1.74
C VAL A 255 -4.28 -23.83 1.60
N LEU A 256 -3.92 -25.10 1.37
CA LEU A 256 -4.89 -26.19 1.21
C LEU A 256 -5.77 -26.35 2.46
N ILE A 257 -5.17 -26.35 3.66
CA ILE A 257 -5.90 -26.42 4.93
C ILE A 257 -6.86 -25.23 5.06
N GLY A 258 -6.41 -24.02 4.74
CA GLY A 258 -7.23 -22.82 4.80
C GLY A 258 -8.44 -22.88 3.86
N LEU A 259 -8.22 -23.28 2.60
CA LEU A 259 -9.28 -23.40 1.61
C LEU A 259 -10.26 -24.53 1.94
N LEU A 260 -9.77 -25.71 2.36
CA LEU A 260 -10.64 -26.81 2.81
C LEU A 260 -11.47 -26.41 4.03
N GLY A 261 -10.88 -25.67 4.97
CA GLY A 261 -11.59 -25.10 6.11
C GLY A 261 -12.69 -24.13 5.69
N ALA A 262 -12.42 -23.25 4.72
CA ALA A 262 -13.43 -22.35 4.16
C ALA A 262 -14.55 -23.12 3.46
N THR A 263 -14.22 -24.14 2.66
CA THR A 263 -15.22 -25.01 2.02
C THR A 263 -16.09 -25.73 3.04
N ALA A 264 -15.52 -26.20 4.15
CA ALA A 264 -16.29 -26.80 5.25
C ALA A 264 -17.25 -25.79 5.92
N LEU A 265 -16.94 -24.49 5.86
CA LEU A 265 -17.80 -23.39 6.33
C LEU A 265 -18.83 -22.90 5.29
N GLY A 266 -18.95 -23.59 4.15
CA GLY A 266 -19.91 -23.28 3.09
C GLY A 266 -19.39 -22.34 2.00
N TRP A 267 -18.09 -22.04 1.95
CA TRP A 267 -17.50 -21.27 0.86
C TRP A 267 -17.31 -22.11 -0.42
N SER A 268 -17.67 -21.53 -1.57
CA SER A 268 -17.65 -22.19 -2.87
C SER A 268 -16.92 -21.32 -3.91
N TRP A 269 -15.74 -21.77 -4.36
CA TRP A 269 -14.94 -21.01 -5.33
C TRP A 269 -15.62 -20.80 -6.69
N PRO A 270 -16.41 -21.75 -7.26
CA PRO A 270 -17.09 -21.52 -8.53
C PRO A 270 -18.14 -20.42 -8.44
N ASP A 271 -18.85 -20.33 -7.31
CA ASP A 271 -19.91 -19.34 -7.10
C ASP A 271 -19.32 -17.93 -7.00
N GLU A 272 -18.21 -17.77 -6.28
CA GLU A 272 -17.50 -16.49 -6.15
C GLU A 272 -16.89 -16.02 -7.47
N ILE A 273 -16.28 -16.92 -8.24
CA ILE A 273 -15.77 -16.59 -9.59
C ILE A 273 -16.92 -16.26 -10.53
N GLY A 274 -18.04 -16.98 -10.45
CA GLY A 274 -19.27 -16.70 -11.18
C GLY A 274 -19.76 -15.28 -10.92
N ALA A 275 -19.94 -14.93 -9.65
CA ALA A 275 -20.36 -13.59 -9.23
C ALA A 275 -19.40 -12.49 -9.71
N ALA A 276 -18.08 -12.69 -9.55
CA ALA A 276 -17.08 -11.72 -10.00
C ALA A 276 -17.07 -11.53 -11.52
N SER A 277 -17.29 -12.60 -12.29
CA SER A 277 -17.32 -12.54 -13.76
C SER A 277 -18.52 -11.79 -14.33
N VAL A 278 -19.69 -11.90 -13.67
CA VAL A 278 -20.90 -11.15 -14.05
C VAL A 278 -20.66 -9.65 -13.81
N ALA A 279 -20.13 -9.28 -12.64
CA ALA A 279 -19.83 -7.88 -12.31
C ALA A 279 -18.82 -7.23 -13.28
N ALA A 280 -17.81 -7.98 -13.74
CA ALA A 280 -16.81 -7.48 -14.67
C ALA A 280 -17.37 -7.17 -16.07
N LEU A 281 -18.36 -7.94 -16.55
CA LEU A 281 -18.93 -7.80 -17.91
C LEU A 281 -19.83 -6.57 -18.05
N GLU A 282 -20.46 -6.11 -16.97
CA GLU A 282 -21.35 -4.95 -16.97
C GLU A 282 -20.61 -3.59 -17.05
N SER A 283 -19.28 -3.60 -16.95
CA SER A 283 -18.46 -2.44 -16.56
C SER A 283 -17.48 -1.90 -17.62
N TYR A 284 -17.39 -2.46 -18.83
CA TYR A 284 -16.19 -2.29 -19.70
C TYR A 284 -15.92 -0.87 -20.26
N GLN A 285 -16.93 -0.02 -20.48
CA GLN A 285 -16.78 1.19 -21.30
C GLN A 285 -16.30 2.46 -20.55
N LEU A 286 -16.44 2.54 -19.21
CA LEU A 286 -15.99 3.70 -18.40
C LEU A 286 -14.60 3.52 -17.76
N GLN A 287 -13.99 2.33 -17.86
CA GLN A 287 -12.80 1.96 -17.07
C GLN A 287 -11.50 2.61 -17.55
N ALA A 288 -11.30 2.81 -18.86
CA ALA A 288 -9.99 3.20 -19.39
C ALA A 288 -9.54 4.60 -18.92
N SER A 289 -10.44 5.60 -18.92
CA SER A 289 -10.11 6.96 -18.48
C SER A 289 -9.88 7.04 -16.97
N VAL A 290 -10.69 6.34 -16.17
CA VAL A 290 -10.54 6.28 -14.71
C VAL A 290 -9.24 5.56 -14.32
N VAL A 291 -8.88 4.49 -15.03
CA VAL A 291 -7.61 3.77 -14.84
C VAL A 291 -6.42 4.65 -15.19
N VAL A 292 -6.46 5.36 -16.32
CA VAL A 292 -5.37 6.27 -16.72
C VAL A 292 -5.23 7.41 -15.71
N MET A 293 -6.31 8.07 -15.32
CA MET A 293 -6.27 9.17 -14.35
C MET A 293 -5.79 8.69 -12.96
N SER A 294 -6.29 7.56 -12.48
CA SER A 294 -5.88 6.99 -11.19
C SER A 294 -4.41 6.54 -11.21
N GLY A 295 -3.95 5.96 -12.33
CA GLY A 295 -2.55 5.61 -12.54
C GLY A 295 -1.64 6.84 -12.55
N LEU A 296 -2.06 7.93 -13.21
CA LEU A 296 -1.33 9.19 -13.22
C LEU A 296 -1.25 9.82 -11.83
N ILE A 297 -2.35 9.80 -11.06
CA ILE A 297 -2.37 10.26 -9.66
C ILE A 297 -1.41 9.42 -8.81
N ALA A 298 -1.46 8.09 -8.93
CA ALA A 298 -0.57 7.20 -8.19
C ALA A 298 0.90 7.41 -8.54
N VAL A 299 1.23 7.64 -9.82
CA VAL A 299 2.59 7.95 -10.28
C VAL A 299 3.03 9.33 -9.81
N ALA A 300 2.17 10.34 -9.84
CA ALA A 300 2.49 11.66 -9.31
C ALA A 300 2.80 11.60 -7.82
N VAL A 301 2.09 10.74 -7.08
CA VAL A 301 2.15 10.69 -5.63
C VAL A 301 3.25 9.77 -5.10
N ALA A 302 3.48 8.61 -5.71
CA ALA A 302 4.55 7.69 -5.31
C ALA A 302 5.79 7.79 -6.22
N GLY A 303 5.81 8.75 -7.15
CA GLY A 303 6.73 8.82 -8.29
C GLY A 303 8.22 8.70 -7.98
N PRO A 304 8.81 9.51 -7.08
CA PRO A 304 10.25 9.47 -6.87
C PRO A 304 10.73 8.12 -6.29
N PRO A 305 10.09 7.56 -5.23
CA PRO A 305 10.37 6.20 -4.79
C PRO A 305 10.16 5.12 -5.87
N LEU A 306 9.08 5.21 -6.66
CA LEU A 306 8.77 4.23 -7.70
C LEU A 306 9.79 4.26 -8.85
N VAL A 307 10.22 5.45 -9.29
CA VAL A 307 11.22 5.59 -10.36
C VAL A 307 12.57 5.03 -9.93
N GLU A 308 13.01 5.33 -8.70
CA GLU A 308 14.24 4.74 -8.16
C GLU A 308 14.15 3.23 -8.01
N SER A 309 13.00 2.75 -7.54
CA SER A 309 12.73 1.33 -7.39
C SER A 309 12.73 0.60 -8.74
N GLY A 310 12.04 1.13 -9.75
CA GLY A 310 11.95 0.54 -11.09
C GLY A 310 13.31 0.33 -11.76
N ARG A 311 14.26 1.24 -11.56
CA ARG A 311 15.64 1.09 -12.06
C ARG A 311 16.39 -0.11 -11.46
N LYS A 312 15.97 -0.56 -10.28
CA LYS A 312 16.61 -1.63 -9.50
C LYS A 312 15.83 -2.95 -9.56
N PHE A 313 14.69 -3.01 -10.26
CA PHE A 313 13.76 -4.15 -10.25
C PHE A 313 14.44 -5.51 -10.52
N ARG A 314 15.38 -5.57 -11.47
CA ARG A 314 16.06 -6.82 -11.88
C ARG A 314 17.30 -7.20 -11.06
N GLY A 315 17.80 -6.31 -10.19
CA GLY A 315 19.10 -6.50 -9.53
C GLY A 315 19.04 -6.57 -8.01
N THR A 316 17.94 -6.12 -7.41
CA THR A 316 17.86 -5.91 -5.97
C THR A 316 17.33 -7.12 -5.21
N PRO A 317 17.85 -7.48 -4.02
CA PRO A 317 17.30 -8.58 -3.21
C PRO A 317 15.83 -8.38 -2.78
N GLY A 318 15.32 -7.16 -2.85
CA GLY A 318 13.91 -6.83 -2.58
C GLY A 318 12.95 -7.11 -3.76
N TRP A 319 13.43 -7.61 -4.90
CA TRP A 319 12.61 -7.83 -6.09
C TRP A 319 11.37 -8.72 -5.87
N PRO A 320 11.33 -9.73 -4.95
CA PRO A 320 10.11 -10.49 -4.72
C PRO A 320 8.96 -9.63 -4.19
N LEU A 321 9.27 -8.67 -3.32
CA LEU A 321 8.28 -7.73 -2.77
C LEU A 321 7.74 -6.83 -3.89
N MET A 322 8.64 -6.34 -4.75
CA MET A 322 8.27 -5.48 -5.89
C MET A 322 7.46 -6.23 -6.94
N LEU A 323 7.79 -7.50 -7.21
CA LEU A 323 7.03 -8.35 -8.11
C LEU A 323 5.61 -8.60 -7.57
N THR A 324 5.48 -8.88 -6.27
CA THR A 324 4.15 -8.96 -5.64
C THR A 324 3.38 -7.66 -5.80
N GLY A 325 4.01 -6.50 -5.51
CA GLY A 325 3.35 -5.20 -5.72
C GLY A 325 2.91 -4.99 -7.17
N ALA A 326 3.75 -5.33 -8.15
CA ALA A 326 3.43 -5.18 -9.57
C ALA A 326 2.27 -6.08 -10.02
N LEU A 327 2.27 -7.33 -9.56
CA LEU A 327 1.18 -8.27 -9.84
C LEU A 327 -0.10 -7.86 -9.12
N MET A 328 0.00 -7.43 -7.87
CA MET A 328 -1.14 -6.94 -7.09
C MET A 328 -1.79 -5.73 -7.74
N LEU A 329 -0.96 -4.81 -8.27
CA LEU A 329 -1.43 -3.68 -9.07
C LEU A 329 -2.17 -4.15 -10.32
N PHE A 330 -1.57 -5.06 -11.08
CA PHE A 330 -2.14 -5.57 -12.33
C PHE A 330 -3.47 -6.29 -12.08
N VAL A 331 -3.50 -7.24 -11.15
CA VAL A 331 -4.72 -7.98 -10.79
C VAL A 331 -5.75 -7.04 -10.19
N GLY A 332 -5.36 -6.20 -9.24
CA GLY A 332 -6.28 -5.27 -8.58
C GLY A 332 -6.91 -4.24 -9.50
N VAL A 333 -6.25 -3.85 -10.60
CA VAL A 333 -6.83 -3.00 -11.64
C VAL A 333 -7.75 -3.80 -12.58
N LEU A 334 -7.39 -5.04 -12.92
CA LEU A 334 -8.18 -5.88 -13.82
C LEU A 334 -9.46 -6.44 -13.19
N THR A 335 -9.46 -6.67 -11.88
CA THR A 335 -10.60 -7.28 -11.16
C THR A 335 -11.53 -6.25 -10.56
N ARG A 336 -11.46 -4.98 -10.95
CA ARG A 336 -12.20 -3.89 -10.30
C ARG A 336 -13.39 -3.41 -11.13
N SER A 337 -14.55 -3.26 -10.49
CA SER A 337 -15.76 -2.70 -11.11
C SER A 337 -15.65 -1.17 -11.29
N VAL A 338 -16.48 -0.58 -12.15
CA VAL A 338 -16.46 0.88 -12.45
C VAL A 338 -16.82 1.73 -11.23
N ASP A 339 -17.67 1.20 -10.36
CA ASP A 339 -18.23 1.93 -9.22
C ASP A 339 -17.23 2.06 -8.05
N THR A 340 -16.14 1.28 -8.07
CA THR A 340 -15.15 1.26 -6.99
C THR A 340 -13.87 2.01 -7.39
N SER A 341 -13.34 2.86 -6.50
CA SER A 341 -12.24 3.77 -6.87
C SER A 341 -10.94 3.05 -7.29
N VAL A 342 -10.53 3.18 -8.56
CA VAL A 342 -9.28 2.53 -9.06
C VAL A 342 -8.05 2.90 -8.22
N LEU A 343 -8.03 4.11 -7.65
CA LEU A 343 -6.96 4.56 -6.75
C LEU A 343 -6.82 3.67 -5.49
N ALA A 344 -7.93 3.18 -4.92
CA ALA A 344 -7.89 2.27 -3.78
C ALA A 344 -7.33 0.88 -4.15
N ALA A 345 -7.40 0.46 -5.42
CA ALA A 345 -6.79 -0.79 -5.89
C ALA A 345 -5.28 -0.64 -6.06
N ILE A 346 -4.86 0.55 -6.50
CA ILE A 346 -3.45 0.86 -6.69
C ILE A 346 -2.74 1.03 -5.33
N ALA A 347 -3.40 1.62 -4.33
CA ALA A 347 -2.79 1.99 -3.07
C ALA A 347 -2.03 0.83 -2.36
N PRO A 348 -2.61 -0.37 -2.16
CA PRO A 348 -1.90 -1.51 -1.56
C PRO A 348 -0.60 -1.89 -2.28
N ALA A 349 -0.51 -1.71 -3.60
CA ALA A 349 0.68 -2.06 -4.36
C ALA A 349 1.85 -1.08 -4.15
N LEU A 350 1.58 0.20 -3.83
CA LEU A 350 2.60 1.25 -3.79
C LEU A 350 3.71 1.01 -2.73
N PRO A 351 3.41 0.63 -1.48
CA PRO A 351 4.46 0.31 -0.50
C PRO A 351 5.39 -0.80 -0.99
N LEU A 352 4.83 -1.87 -1.55
CA LEU A 352 5.57 -3.01 -2.10
C LEU A 352 6.45 -2.60 -3.29
N LEU A 353 5.93 -1.76 -4.18
CA LEU A 353 6.67 -1.23 -5.32
C LEU A 353 7.76 -0.24 -4.92
N SER A 354 7.64 0.43 -3.77
CA SER A 354 8.63 1.41 -3.29
C SER A 354 9.89 0.78 -2.67
N VAL A 355 9.86 -0.51 -2.34
CA VAL A 355 10.96 -1.25 -1.68
C VAL A 355 12.33 -1.05 -2.34
N GLY A 356 12.39 -1.04 -3.66
CA GLY A 356 13.64 -0.94 -4.41
C GLY A 356 14.38 0.38 -4.24
N CYS A 357 13.72 1.47 -3.83
CA CYS A 357 14.40 2.77 -3.67
C CYS A 357 15.52 2.69 -2.63
N VAL A 358 15.31 1.93 -1.56
CA VAL A 358 16.27 1.76 -0.47
C VAL A 358 17.18 0.56 -0.67
N ALA A 359 16.71 -0.45 -1.40
CA ALA A 359 17.45 -1.68 -1.54
C ALA A 359 18.74 -1.49 -2.37
N PRO A 360 19.81 -2.25 -2.07
CA PRO A 360 21.07 -2.14 -2.78
C PRO A 360 20.88 -2.56 -4.25
N PRO A 361 21.66 -1.99 -5.18
CA PRO A 361 21.49 -2.26 -6.62
C PRO A 361 21.80 -3.71 -7.01
N ARG A 362 22.59 -4.41 -6.20
CA ARG A 362 22.92 -5.83 -6.34
C ARG A 362 22.95 -6.50 -4.97
N SER A 363 22.68 -7.81 -4.93
CA SER A 363 22.87 -8.61 -3.72
C SER A 363 24.31 -8.48 -3.19
N GLY A 364 24.46 -8.17 -1.90
CA GLY A 364 25.77 -7.93 -1.27
C GLY A 364 26.44 -6.59 -1.61
N GLY A 365 25.78 -5.70 -2.37
CA GLY A 365 26.32 -4.38 -2.72
C GLY A 365 26.23 -3.35 -1.58
N VAL A 366 27.01 -2.28 -1.69
CA VAL A 366 27.01 -1.17 -0.73
C VAL A 366 25.63 -0.48 -0.71
N PRO A 367 25.07 -0.22 0.50
CA PRO A 367 23.82 0.50 0.67
C PRO A 367 23.82 1.95 0.14
N ASP A 368 23.42 2.15 -1.12
CA ASP A 368 23.01 3.46 -1.64
C ASP A 368 21.57 3.73 -1.15
N GLY A 369 21.44 4.27 0.06
CA GLY A 369 20.14 4.57 0.67
C GLY A 369 19.33 5.58 -0.14
N PRO A 370 18.02 5.73 0.14
CA PRO A 370 17.20 6.71 -0.53
C PRO A 370 17.77 8.09 -0.22
N SER A 371 17.94 8.91 -1.26
CA SER A 371 18.38 10.28 -1.05
C SER A 371 17.32 11.00 -0.18
N LEU A 372 17.76 11.81 0.79
CA LEU A 372 16.86 12.60 1.63
C LEU A 372 15.78 13.38 0.83
N PRO A 373 16.07 13.92 -0.37
CA PRO A 373 15.07 14.50 -1.26
C PRO A 373 13.93 13.55 -1.63
N VAL A 374 14.18 12.25 -1.84
CA VAL A 374 13.16 11.27 -2.22
C VAL A 374 12.19 10.99 -1.08
N ALA A 375 12.69 10.94 0.17
CA ALA A 375 11.84 10.77 1.34
C ALA A 375 10.97 12.01 1.58
N VAL A 376 11.55 13.22 1.45
CA VAL A 376 10.82 14.49 1.60
C VAL A 376 9.79 14.65 0.49
N LEU A 377 10.17 14.41 -0.77
CA LEU A 377 9.25 14.51 -1.91
C LEU A 377 8.11 13.49 -1.79
N GLY A 378 8.38 12.26 -1.34
CA GLY A 378 7.35 11.25 -1.09
C GLY A 378 6.35 11.64 -0.01
N ALA A 379 6.80 12.31 1.06
CA ALA A 379 5.89 12.81 2.09
C ALA A 379 5.09 14.03 1.62
N VAL A 380 5.72 14.96 0.91
CA VAL A 380 5.04 16.13 0.33
C VAL A 380 3.99 15.70 -0.69
N SER A 381 4.31 14.71 -1.53
CA SER A 381 3.37 14.17 -2.51
C SER A 381 2.22 13.40 -1.85
N ALA A 382 2.45 12.73 -0.71
CA ALA A 382 1.40 12.12 0.10
C ALA A 382 0.45 13.17 0.72
N ILE A 383 0.98 14.31 1.17
CA ILE A 383 0.15 15.43 1.64
C ILE A 383 -0.65 16.03 0.47
N ALA A 384 0.00 16.27 -0.66
CA ALA A 384 -0.66 16.78 -1.87
C ALA A 384 -1.77 15.84 -2.35
N ALA A 385 -1.56 14.53 -2.26
CA ALA A 385 -2.56 13.49 -2.53
C ALA A 385 -3.80 13.58 -1.64
N VAL A 386 -3.60 13.76 -0.33
CA VAL A 386 -4.70 13.97 0.63
C VAL A 386 -5.47 15.22 0.22
N VAL A 387 -4.78 16.33 0.02
CA VAL A 387 -5.40 17.62 -0.37
C VAL A 387 -6.15 17.49 -1.70
N MET A 388 -5.57 16.84 -2.71
CA MET A 388 -6.22 16.60 -4.00
C MET A 388 -7.46 15.73 -3.87
N SER A 389 -7.42 14.68 -3.03
CA SER A 389 -8.60 13.85 -2.81
C SER A 389 -9.74 14.59 -2.10
N LEU A 390 -9.43 15.53 -1.22
CA LEU A 390 -10.45 16.40 -0.61
C LEU A 390 -11.12 17.33 -1.62
N ILE A 391 -10.42 17.69 -2.70
CA ILE A 391 -10.93 18.55 -3.76
C ILE A 391 -11.80 17.76 -4.74
N VAL A 392 -11.38 16.54 -5.12
CA VAL A 392 -12.04 15.73 -6.15
C VAL A 392 -13.29 15.00 -5.63
N PHE A 393 -13.30 14.52 -4.38
CA PHE A 393 -14.41 13.70 -3.86
C PHE A 393 -15.55 14.50 -3.19
N ARG A 394 -15.41 15.82 -3.03
CA ARG A 394 -16.50 16.69 -2.52
C ARG A 394 -17.41 17.25 -3.61
N THR A 395 -17.11 17.04 -4.89
CA THR A 395 -18.02 17.38 -5.97
C THR A 395 -19.00 16.23 -6.15
N PRO A 396 -20.29 16.37 -5.79
CA PRO A 396 -21.28 15.39 -6.20
C PRO A 396 -21.27 15.36 -7.73
N LEU A 397 -21.06 14.18 -8.30
CA LEU A 397 -21.33 13.94 -9.71
C LEU A 397 -22.86 14.00 -9.84
N ALA A 398 -23.36 15.18 -10.21
CA ALA A 398 -24.76 15.43 -10.52
C ALA A 398 -25.11 14.97 -11.92
#